data_AF-A0AAJ6AKW9-F1
#
_entry.id   AF-A0AAJ6AKW9-F1
#
_cell.length_a   1.000
_cell.length_b   1.000
_cell.length_c   1.000
_cell.angle_alpha   90.00
_cell.angle_beta   90.00
_cell.angle_gamma   90.00
#
_symmetry.space_group_name_H-M   'P 1'
#
loop_
_entity.id
_entity.type
_entity.pdbx_description
1 polymer ?
#
loop_
_entity_poly.entity_id
_entity_poly.type
_entity_poly.pdbx_seq_one_letter_code
_entity_poly.pdbx_strand_id
1 'polypeptide(L)'
;MLACGYQGGVGALKAMGALRMGLAESELQPLVDAWRDANPNIVQLWTDVNAAAIEAISTSQPVKIGPLTFAVEHWLFTHLPSGRQLAYARPRLSENRFGGTAIIYDGITKGRKRGKLKTCGGKLIENIVQAIAPDPLTHAMHHVEATGHEIVMHIHDKIVIENRRYDRWRHLPPLPTTPAWSKGLPLAADGYECAFYRKD
;
A
#
# COMPACT_ATOMS: atom_id res chain seq x y z
N MET A 1 -6.92 12.99 1.27
CA MET A 1 -5.48 13.26 1.48
C MET A 1 -4.69 11.96 1.34
N LEU A 2 -4.42 11.51 0.10
CA LEU A 2 -3.72 10.23 -0.14
C LEU A 2 -2.21 10.32 0.14
N ALA A 3 -1.56 11.43 -0.23
CA ALA A 3 -0.12 11.57 0.01
C ALA A 3 0.25 11.62 1.50
N CYS A 4 -0.57 12.26 2.33
CA CYS A 4 -0.27 12.41 3.75
C CYS A 4 -0.18 11.05 4.44
N GLY A 5 -1.01 10.07 4.07
CA GLY A 5 -0.98 8.69 4.60
C GLY A 5 0.32 7.91 4.38
N TYR A 6 1.21 8.40 3.53
CA TYR A 6 2.50 7.76 3.19
C TYR A 6 3.68 8.73 3.36
N GLN A 7 3.62 9.58 4.39
CA GLN A 7 4.65 10.57 4.73
C GLN A 7 4.85 11.67 3.66
N GLY A 8 3.90 11.86 2.76
CA GLY A 8 3.91 12.96 1.79
C GLY A 8 3.77 14.32 2.48
N GLY A 9 4.64 15.27 2.12
CA GLY A 9 4.58 16.66 2.59
C GLY A 9 4.04 17.63 1.52
N VAL A 10 4.33 18.92 1.67
CA VAL A 10 3.90 20.00 0.76
C VAL A 10 4.19 19.69 -0.71
N GLY A 11 5.39 19.17 -1.02
CA GLY A 11 5.75 18.80 -2.39
C GLY A 11 4.83 17.73 -3.00
N ALA A 12 4.37 16.77 -2.19
CA ALA A 12 3.44 15.74 -2.63
C ALA A 12 2.02 16.30 -2.84
N LEU A 13 1.56 17.22 -1.97
CA LEU A 13 0.31 17.93 -2.17
C LEU A 13 0.31 18.77 -3.46
N LYS A 14 1.41 19.50 -3.73
CA LYS A 14 1.58 20.22 -5.00
C LYS A 14 1.51 19.28 -6.21
N ALA A 15 2.20 18.14 -6.15
CA ALA A 15 2.20 17.14 -7.23
C ALA A 15 0.80 16.53 -7.48
N MET A 16 0.00 16.36 -6.43
CA MET A 16 -1.40 15.93 -6.53
C MET A 16 -2.34 17.04 -7.02
N GLY A 17 -1.84 18.25 -7.29
CA GLY A 17 -2.62 19.35 -7.84
C GLY A 17 -3.32 20.23 -6.82
N ALA A 18 -2.92 20.23 -5.54
CA ALA A 18 -3.53 21.05 -4.49
C ALA A 18 -3.70 22.53 -4.89
N LEU A 19 -2.71 23.12 -5.56
CA LEU A 19 -2.78 24.50 -6.04
C LEU A 19 -3.84 24.69 -7.14
N ARG A 20 -4.02 23.69 -8.03
CA ARG A 20 -5.07 23.71 -9.07
C ARG A 20 -6.46 23.53 -8.49
N MET A 21 -6.56 22.96 -7.29
CA MET A 21 -7.80 22.78 -6.54
C MET A 21 -8.17 24.01 -5.69
N GLY A 22 -7.41 25.11 -5.80
CA GLY A 22 -7.73 26.39 -5.15
C GLY A 22 -7.04 26.63 -3.80
N LEU A 23 -6.15 25.73 -3.36
CA LEU A 23 -5.38 25.94 -2.12
C LEU A 23 -4.19 26.88 -2.37
N ALA A 24 -3.97 27.83 -1.48
CA ALA A 24 -2.78 28.68 -1.48
C ALA A 24 -1.56 27.89 -0.97
N GLU A 25 -0.37 28.27 -1.43
CA GLU A 25 0.87 27.59 -1.05
C GLU A 25 1.14 27.66 0.46
N SER A 26 0.80 28.78 1.09
CA SER A 26 0.92 28.99 2.54
C SER A 26 0.03 28.07 3.36
N GLU A 27 -1.05 27.55 2.78
CA GLU A 27 -2.00 26.66 3.45
C GLU A 27 -1.54 25.19 3.44
N LEU A 28 -0.62 24.82 2.55
CA LEU A 28 -0.24 23.42 2.38
C LEU A 28 0.50 22.83 3.59
N GLN A 29 1.40 23.59 4.21
CA GLN A 29 2.15 23.10 5.37
C GLN A 29 1.24 22.93 6.60
N PRO A 30 0.41 23.93 6.98
CA PRO A 30 -0.60 23.75 8.03
C PRO A 30 -1.52 22.55 7.82
N LEU A 31 -1.92 22.24 6.58
CA LEU A 31 -2.73 21.05 6.28
C LEU A 31 -1.99 19.74 6.53
N VAL A 32 -0.70 19.68 6.16
CA VAL A 32 0.13 18.50 6.43
C VAL A 32 0.27 18.29 7.93
N ASP A 33 0.52 19.35 8.69
CA ASP A 33 0.74 19.28 10.13
C ASP A 33 -0.56 18.90 10.85
N ALA A 34 -1.68 19.56 10.53
CA ALA A 34 -2.99 19.20 11.08
C ALA A 34 -3.38 17.75 10.79
N TRP A 35 -3.07 17.23 9.59
CA TRP A 35 -3.31 15.82 9.28
C TRP A 35 -2.46 14.89 10.15
N ARG A 36 -1.18 15.21 10.36
CA ARG A 36 -0.28 14.39 11.19
C ARG A 36 -0.72 14.39 12.65
N ASP A 37 -1.11 15.55 13.17
CA ASP A 37 -1.61 15.72 14.53
C ASP A 37 -2.91 14.93 14.76
N ALA A 38 -3.79 14.89 13.75
CA ALA A 38 -5.02 14.11 13.80
C ALA A 38 -4.80 12.59 13.63
N ASN A 39 -3.65 12.16 13.08
CA ASN A 39 -3.38 10.75 12.75
C ASN A 39 -2.07 10.23 13.40
N PRO A 40 -1.89 10.36 14.73
CA PRO A 40 -0.62 10.06 15.39
C PRO A 40 -0.21 8.60 15.25
N ASN A 41 -1.16 7.66 15.24
CA ASN A 41 -0.88 6.23 15.07
C ASN A 41 -0.29 5.91 13.69
N ILE A 42 -0.72 6.63 12.64
CA ILE A 42 -0.18 6.43 11.29
C ILE A 42 1.23 7.01 11.19
N VAL A 43 1.47 8.17 11.81
CA VAL A 43 2.80 8.78 11.90
C VAL A 43 3.77 7.89 12.67
N GLN A 44 3.32 7.30 13.77
CA GLN A 44 4.09 6.34 14.55
C GLN A 44 4.42 5.09 13.74
N LEU A 45 3.45 4.55 13.00
CA LEU A 45 3.67 3.39 12.13
C LEU A 45 4.80 3.61 11.12
N TRP A 46 4.86 4.77 10.45
CA TRP A 46 5.98 5.06 9.54
C TRP A 46 7.33 5.08 10.28
N THR A 47 7.34 5.66 11.48
CA THR A 47 8.54 5.76 12.31
C THR A 47 9.03 4.37 12.71
N ASP A 48 8.14 3.52 13.22
CA ASP A 48 8.46 2.17 13.65
C ASP A 48 8.95 1.29 12.49
N VAL A 49 8.29 1.40 11.34
CA VAL A 49 8.67 0.69 10.10
C VAL A 49 10.04 1.13 9.61
N ASN A 50 10.32 2.43 9.66
CA ASN A 50 11.63 2.95 9.28
C ASN A 50 12.73 2.46 10.22
N ALA A 51 12.47 2.51 11.54
CA ALA A 51 13.40 2.05 12.56
C ALA A 51 13.70 0.54 12.42
N ALA A 52 12.66 -0.28 12.29
CA ALA A 52 12.80 -1.73 12.11
C ALA A 52 13.60 -2.11 10.86
N ALA A 53 13.35 -1.42 9.74
CA ALA A 53 14.11 -1.65 8.51
C ALA A 53 15.58 -1.22 8.65
N ILE A 54 15.87 -0.08 9.32
CA ILE A 54 17.24 0.36 9.60
C ILE A 54 17.95 -0.65 10.52
N GLU A 55 17.28 -1.11 11.58
CA GLU A 55 17.83 -2.06 12.54
C GLU A 55 18.15 -3.40 11.87
N ALA A 56 17.25 -3.92 11.03
CA ALA A 56 17.48 -5.16 10.27
C ALA A 56 18.69 -5.03 9.32
N ILE A 57 18.87 -3.88 8.67
CA ILE A 57 20.05 -3.61 7.82
C ILE A 57 21.33 -3.47 8.65
N SER A 58 21.24 -2.83 9.82
CA SER A 58 22.42 -2.54 10.65
C SER A 58 22.97 -3.78 11.34
N THR A 59 22.08 -4.63 11.83
CA THR A 59 22.41 -5.80 12.67
C THR A 59 22.46 -7.10 11.88
N SER A 60 21.90 -7.11 10.66
CA SER A 60 21.61 -8.33 9.90
C SER A 60 20.80 -9.37 10.68
N GLN A 61 20.06 -8.94 11.71
CA GLN A 61 19.13 -9.79 12.46
C GLN A 61 17.69 -9.52 12.02
N PRO A 62 16.81 -10.54 12.03
CA PRO A 62 15.39 -10.32 11.77
C PRO A 62 14.76 -9.42 12.84
N VAL A 63 14.00 -8.40 12.39
CA VAL A 63 13.27 -7.47 13.27
C VAL A 63 11.77 -7.59 12.99
N LYS A 64 10.99 -7.90 14.02
CA LYS A 64 9.53 -8.08 13.91
C LYS A 64 8.79 -6.86 14.46
N ILE A 65 7.84 -6.33 13.68
CA ILE A 65 6.92 -5.28 14.11
C ILE A 65 5.48 -5.67 13.74
N GLY A 66 4.65 -5.92 14.76
CA GLY A 66 3.29 -6.42 14.55
C GLY A 66 3.26 -7.66 13.63
N PRO A 67 2.52 -7.63 12.51
CA PRO A 67 2.45 -8.73 11.54
C PRO A 67 3.60 -8.76 10.52
N LEU A 68 4.52 -7.80 10.57
CA LEU A 68 5.62 -7.68 9.60
C LEU A 68 6.92 -8.20 10.22
N THR A 69 7.76 -8.80 9.38
CA THR A 69 9.15 -9.11 9.73
C THR A 69 10.07 -8.54 8.67
N PHE A 70 11.09 -7.78 9.09
CA PHE A 70 12.19 -7.33 8.26
C PHE A 70 13.36 -8.28 8.45
N ALA A 71 13.93 -8.79 7.38
CA ALA A 71 15.10 -9.67 7.44
C ALA A 71 16.07 -9.31 6.32
N VAL A 72 17.37 -9.42 6.60
CA VAL A 72 18.41 -9.11 5.62
C VAL A 72 19.24 -10.36 5.36
N GLU A 73 19.23 -10.78 4.10
CA GLU A 73 20.17 -11.75 3.55
C GLU A 73 21.03 -11.02 2.51
N HIS A 74 20.91 -11.38 1.22
CA HIS A 74 21.48 -10.61 0.12
C HIS A 74 20.66 -9.35 -0.19
N TRP A 75 19.35 -9.39 0.10
CA TRP A 75 18.38 -8.32 -0.06
C TRP A 75 17.70 -8.05 1.29
N LEU A 76 17.10 -6.87 1.45
CA LEU A 76 16.17 -6.63 2.55
C LEU A 76 14.82 -7.20 2.14
N PHE A 77 14.29 -8.12 2.92
CA PHE A 77 12.96 -8.67 2.77
C PHE A 77 12.01 -8.08 3.81
N THR A 78 10.80 -7.73 3.38
CA THR A 78 9.66 -7.47 4.27
C THR A 78 8.65 -8.60 4.10
N HIS A 79 8.57 -9.46 5.11
CA HIS A 79 7.59 -10.53 5.19
C HIS A 79 6.23 -9.96 5.58
N LEU A 80 5.22 -10.26 4.77
CA LEU A 80 3.85 -9.79 4.93
C LEU A 80 3.02 -10.86 5.65
N PRO A 81 1.90 -10.47 6.31
CA PRO A 81 1.01 -11.41 6.98
C PRO A 81 0.43 -12.50 6.07
N SER A 82 0.35 -12.26 4.76
CA SER A 82 -0.06 -13.26 3.78
C SER A 82 1.01 -14.29 3.43
N GLY A 83 2.22 -14.18 3.99
CA GLY A 83 3.38 -15.02 3.67
C GLY A 83 4.17 -14.55 2.44
N ARG A 84 3.63 -13.61 1.65
CA ARG A 84 4.37 -12.94 0.58
C ARG A 84 5.48 -12.04 1.14
N GLN A 85 6.41 -11.67 0.26
CA GLN A 85 7.56 -10.86 0.64
C GLN A 85 7.79 -9.74 -0.37
N LEU A 86 8.12 -8.54 0.12
CA LEU A 86 8.73 -7.48 -0.68
C LEU A 86 10.24 -7.57 -0.56
N ALA A 87 10.97 -7.31 -1.65
CA ALA A 87 12.42 -7.36 -1.66
C ALA A 87 13.03 -6.03 -2.14
N TYR A 88 14.05 -5.57 -1.41
CA TYR A 88 14.83 -4.38 -1.74
C TYR A 88 16.29 -4.79 -1.99
N ALA A 89 16.74 -4.64 -3.22
CA ALA A 89 18.03 -5.19 -3.65
C ALA A 89 19.23 -4.41 -3.09
N ARG A 90 20.22 -5.13 -2.54
CA ARG A 90 21.47 -4.57 -1.98
C ARG A 90 21.22 -3.36 -1.07
N PRO A 91 20.46 -3.54 0.03
CA PRO A 91 20.13 -2.46 0.93
C PRO A 91 21.41 -1.89 1.57
N ARG A 92 21.48 -0.57 1.71
CA ARG A 92 22.56 0.13 2.41
C ARG A 92 21.98 1.30 3.20
N LEU A 93 22.66 1.66 4.27
CA LEU A 93 22.41 2.90 4.99
C LEU A 93 23.24 4.02 4.37
N SER A 94 22.65 5.22 4.36
CA SER A 94 23.25 6.45 3.87
C SER A 94 22.77 7.61 4.73
N GLU A 95 23.40 8.76 4.61
CA GLU A 95 22.93 9.98 5.25
C GLU A 95 21.89 10.67 4.36
N ASN A 96 20.80 11.12 4.97
CA ASN A 96 19.79 11.94 4.32
C ASN A 96 20.23 13.41 4.34
N ARG A 97 19.53 14.26 3.59
CA ARG A 97 19.87 15.70 3.47
C ARG A 97 19.73 16.51 4.77
N PHE A 98 19.21 15.90 5.82
CA PHE A 98 18.95 16.48 7.13
C PHE A 98 19.82 15.83 8.23
N GLY A 99 20.85 15.07 7.86
CA GLY A 99 21.76 14.41 8.81
C GLY A 99 21.22 13.13 9.45
N GLY A 100 20.02 12.67 9.06
CA GLY A 100 19.44 11.43 9.55
C GLY A 100 19.77 10.22 8.68
N THR A 101 19.55 9.01 9.18
CA THR A 101 19.74 7.78 8.40
C THR A 101 18.68 7.64 7.31
N ALA A 102 19.11 7.31 6.09
CA ALA A 102 18.27 6.90 4.97
C ALA A 102 18.63 5.50 4.50
N ILE A 103 17.63 4.77 4.03
CA ILE A 103 17.81 3.47 3.38
C ILE A 103 17.93 3.71 1.87
N ILE A 104 18.96 3.13 1.27
CA ILE A 104 19.13 3.07 -0.18
C ILE A 104 19.16 1.63 -0.67
N TYR A 105 18.66 1.41 -1.88
CA TYR A 105 18.68 0.10 -2.52
C TYR A 105 18.83 0.25 -4.03
N ASP A 106 19.29 -0.80 -4.71
CA ASP A 106 19.44 -0.81 -6.16
C ASP A 106 18.07 -1.03 -6.82
N GLY A 107 17.75 -0.25 -7.85
CA GLY A 107 16.49 -0.36 -8.58
C GLY A 107 16.49 0.41 -9.89
N ILE A 108 15.32 0.55 -10.51
CA ILE A 108 15.14 1.30 -11.75
C ILE A 108 14.80 2.76 -11.42
N THR A 109 15.66 3.68 -11.83
CA THR A 109 15.47 5.13 -11.63
C THR A 109 14.64 5.75 -12.76
N LYS A 110 14.28 7.04 -12.59
CA LYS A 110 13.64 7.84 -13.64
C LYS A 110 14.55 7.82 -14.89
N GLY A 111 14.02 7.35 -16.02
CA GLY A 111 14.79 7.11 -17.25
C GLY A 111 15.10 5.64 -17.54
N ARG A 112 14.52 4.69 -16.80
CA ARG A 112 14.65 3.22 -17.02
C ARG A 112 16.09 2.70 -16.88
N LYS A 113 16.95 3.40 -16.13
CA LYS A 113 18.33 2.99 -15.86
C LYS A 113 18.42 2.32 -14.49
N ARG A 114 19.35 1.37 -14.34
CA ARG A 114 19.71 0.84 -13.00
C ARG A 114 20.43 1.93 -12.21
N GLY A 115 20.05 2.11 -10.96
CA GLY A 115 20.67 3.08 -10.06
C GLY A 115 20.22 2.87 -8.62
N LYS A 116 20.53 3.85 -7.77
CA LYS A 116 20.17 3.82 -6.35
C LYS A 116 18.85 4.55 -6.14
N LEU A 117 17.93 3.92 -5.41
CA LEU A 117 16.69 4.51 -4.94
C LEU A 117 16.82 4.76 -3.43
N LYS A 118 16.19 5.84 -2.95
CA LYS A 118 16.05 6.16 -1.53
C LYS A 118 14.65 5.75 -1.08
N THR A 119 14.53 5.18 0.11
CA THR A 119 13.25 4.91 0.77
C THR A 119 13.25 5.44 2.19
N CYS A 120 12.05 5.52 2.76
CA CYS A 120 11.77 5.91 4.14
C CYS A 120 10.53 5.15 4.63
N GLY A 121 10.22 5.25 5.92
CA GLY A 121 9.05 4.62 6.54
C GLY A 121 7.75 4.78 5.75
N GLY A 122 7.42 6.00 5.33
CA GLY A 122 6.21 6.26 4.52
C GLY A 122 6.19 5.51 3.20
N LYS A 123 7.32 5.45 2.47
CA LYS A 123 7.42 4.73 1.20
C LYS A 123 7.42 3.21 1.39
N LEU A 124 8.04 2.71 2.46
CA LEU A 124 7.95 1.30 2.84
C LEU A 124 6.50 0.92 3.14
N ILE A 125 5.78 1.73 3.93
CA ILE A 125 4.35 1.50 4.22
C ILE A 125 3.50 1.57 2.96
N GLU A 126 3.75 2.51 2.05
CA GLU A 126 3.07 2.57 0.75
C GLU A 126 3.21 1.24 0.00
N ASN A 127 4.44 0.73 -0.11
CA ASN A 127 4.70 -0.55 -0.79
C ASN A 127 4.05 -1.72 -0.05
N ILE A 128 4.07 -1.74 1.29
CA ILE A 128 3.46 -2.80 2.11
C ILE A 128 1.94 -2.81 1.92
N VAL A 129 1.28 -1.66 1.99
CA VAL A 129 -0.18 -1.56 1.79
C VAL A 129 -0.57 -1.95 0.37
N GLN A 130 0.15 -1.44 -0.65
CA GLN A 130 -0.06 -1.84 -2.04
C GLN A 130 0.18 -3.33 -2.27
N ALA A 131 1.17 -3.90 -1.58
CA ALA A 131 1.43 -5.32 -1.66
C ALA A 131 0.27 -6.10 -1.07
N ILE A 132 -0.21 -5.76 0.13
CA ILE A 132 -1.25 -6.48 0.88
C ILE A 132 -2.66 -6.32 0.26
N ALA A 133 -2.99 -5.15 -0.30
CA ALA A 133 -4.35 -4.83 -0.76
C ALA A 133 -4.98 -5.84 -1.76
N PRO A 134 -4.24 -6.46 -2.69
CA PRO A 134 -4.78 -7.50 -3.57
C PRO A 134 -5.12 -8.82 -2.86
N ASP A 135 -4.58 -9.12 -1.67
CA ASP A 135 -4.79 -10.43 -1.04
C ASP A 135 -6.28 -10.74 -0.75
N PRO A 136 -7.07 -9.83 -0.12
CA PRO A 136 -8.51 -10.05 0.04
C PRO A 136 -9.25 -10.11 -1.30
N LEU A 137 -8.85 -9.31 -2.29
CA LEU A 137 -9.48 -9.27 -3.61
C LEU A 137 -9.31 -10.60 -4.34
N THR A 138 -8.08 -11.13 -4.41
CA THR A 138 -7.79 -12.42 -5.06
C THR A 138 -8.51 -13.56 -4.34
N HIS A 139 -8.56 -13.51 -3.00
CA HIS A 139 -9.35 -14.48 -2.23
C HIS A 139 -10.85 -14.39 -2.58
N ALA A 140 -11.36 -13.17 -2.76
CA ALA A 140 -12.74 -12.95 -3.16
C ALA A 140 -13.04 -13.49 -4.56
N MET A 141 -12.14 -13.25 -5.51
CA MET A 141 -12.24 -13.74 -6.88
C MET A 141 -12.36 -15.27 -6.93
N HIS A 142 -11.50 -15.99 -6.21
CA HIS A 142 -11.54 -17.45 -6.17
C HIS A 142 -12.88 -18.00 -5.65
N HIS A 143 -13.48 -17.36 -4.65
CA HIS A 143 -14.78 -17.78 -4.16
C HIS A 143 -15.89 -17.53 -5.19
N VAL A 144 -15.89 -16.35 -5.83
CA VAL A 144 -16.85 -15.99 -6.87
C VAL A 144 -16.78 -17.01 -8.01
N GLU A 145 -15.58 -17.34 -8.48
CA GLU A 145 -15.37 -18.38 -9.50
C GLU A 145 -15.87 -19.75 -9.03
N ALA A 146 -15.61 -20.14 -7.77
CA ALA A 146 -16.07 -21.40 -7.20
C ALA A 146 -17.61 -21.52 -7.13
N THR A 147 -18.33 -20.41 -7.14
CA THR A 147 -19.81 -20.38 -7.22
C THR A 147 -20.34 -20.45 -8.66
N GLY A 148 -19.47 -20.58 -9.65
CA GLY A 148 -19.83 -20.73 -11.07
C GLY A 148 -20.09 -19.41 -11.80
N HIS A 149 -19.68 -18.29 -11.21
CA HIS A 149 -19.75 -16.96 -11.84
C HIS A 149 -18.49 -16.68 -12.67
N GLU A 150 -18.66 -16.09 -13.85
CA GLU A 150 -17.56 -15.76 -14.76
C GLU A 150 -17.05 -14.34 -14.48
N ILE A 151 -15.82 -14.23 -13.95
CA ILE A 151 -15.14 -12.94 -13.80
C ILE A 151 -14.51 -12.58 -15.13
N VAL A 152 -14.99 -11.50 -15.76
CA VAL A 152 -14.54 -11.06 -17.08
C VAL A 152 -13.42 -10.03 -17.03
N MET A 153 -13.31 -9.28 -15.93
CA MET A 153 -12.21 -8.35 -15.67
C MET A 153 -12.15 -7.94 -14.19
N HIS A 154 -11.01 -7.41 -13.77
CA HIS A 154 -10.85 -6.72 -12.49
C HIS A 154 -10.14 -5.38 -12.71
N ILE A 155 -10.51 -4.35 -11.94
CA ILE A 155 -9.99 -2.98 -12.06
C ILE A 155 -9.84 -2.43 -10.65
N HIS A 156 -8.61 -2.08 -10.26
CA HIS A 156 -8.30 -1.67 -8.89
C HIS A 156 -8.79 -2.71 -7.88
N ASP A 157 -9.76 -2.34 -7.05
CA ASP A 157 -10.43 -3.14 -6.02
C ASP A 157 -11.78 -3.71 -6.47
N LYS A 158 -12.16 -3.52 -7.75
CA LYS A 158 -13.42 -3.98 -8.33
C LYS A 158 -13.22 -5.26 -9.15
N ILE A 159 -14.19 -6.17 -9.08
CA ILE A 159 -14.35 -7.29 -10.00
C ILE A 159 -15.61 -7.07 -10.84
N VAL A 160 -15.57 -7.51 -12.10
CA VAL A 160 -16.72 -7.46 -13.02
C VAL A 160 -17.09 -8.89 -13.37
N ILE A 161 -18.34 -9.23 -13.13
CA ILE A 161 -18.89 -10.57 -13.37
C ILE A 161 -19.87 -10.46 -14.53
N GLU A 162 -19.74 -11.35 -15.52
CA GLU A 162 -20.78 -11.51 -16.54
C GLU A 162 -21.85 -12.46 -15.99
N ASN A 163 -23.04 -11.94 -15.72
CA ASN A 163 -24.16 -12.75 -15.26
C ASN A 163 -25.02 -13.22 -16.44
N ARG A 164 -24.68 -14.39 -16.98
CA ARG A 164 -25.46 -15.04 -18.05
C ARG A 164 -26.80 -15.63 -17.58
N ARG A 165 -27.02 -15.74 -16.27
CA ARG A 165 -28.20 -16.38 -15.68
C ARG A 165 -29.36 -15.42 -15.41
N TYR A 166 -29.18 -14.10 -15.63
CA TYR A 166 -30.14 -13.05 -15.25
C TYR A 166 -30.52 -13.06 -13.75
N ASP A 167 -29.64 -13.60 -12.89
CA ASP A 167 -29.83 -13.51 -11.45
C ASP A 167 -29.52 -12.06 -11.00
N ARG A 168 -30.37 -11.46 -10.14
CA ARG A 168 -30.05 -10.14 -9.57
C ARG A 168 -28.79 -10.22 -8.70
N TRP A 169 -27.98 -9.16 -8.65
CA TRP A 169 -26.82 -8.94 -7.78
C TRP A 169 -27.09 -9.33 -6.32
N ARG A 170 -28.31 -9.09 -5.83
CA ARG A 170 -28.75 -9.50 -4.48
C ARG A 170 -28.70 -11.02 -4.24
N HIS A 171 -28.56 -11.83 -5.28
CA HIS A 171 -28.44 -13.28 -5.22
C HIS A 171 -26.99 -13.77 -5.38
N LEU A 172 -26.02 -12.87 -5.60
CA LEU A 172 -24.62 -13.22 -5.43
C LEU A 172 -24.34 -13.54 -3.96
N PRO A 173 -23.48 -14.53 -3.66
CA PRO A 173 -23.03 -14.74 -2.30
C PRO A 173 -22.45 -13.42 -1.75
N PRO A 174 -22.64 -13.11 -0.45
CA PRO A 174 -21.94 -11.98 0.14
C PRO A 174 -20.45 -12.12 -0.17
N LEU A 175 -19.81 -11.02 -0.56
CA LEU A 175 -18.37 -11.01 -0.84
C LEU A 175 -17.65 -11.73 0.31
N PRO A 176 -16.84 -12.74 -0.03
CA PRO A 176 -16.57 -13.85 0.86
C PRO A 176 -15.70 -13.44 2.03
N THR A 177 -15.66 -14.38 2.97
CA THR A 177 -14.64 -14.52 4.01
C THR A 177 -13.30 -13.96 3.58
N THR A 178 -12.69 -13.16 4.44
CA THR A 178 -11.38 -12.59 4.19
C THR A 178 -10.30 -13.64 4.48
N PRO A 179 -9.11 -13.59 3.86
CA PRO A 179 -8.00 -14.48 4.24
C PRO A 179 -7.78 -14.53 5.76
N ALA A 180 -7.40 -15.67 6.31
CA ALA A 180 -7.27 -15.85 7.77
C ALA A 180 -6.39 -14.78 8.45
N TRP A 181 -5.31 -14.36 7.79
CA TRP A 181 -4.39 -13.33 8.29
C TRP A 181 -5.03 -11.93 8.38
N SER A 182 -6.09 -11.67 7.62
CA SER A 182 -6.79 -10.37 7.52
C SER A 182 -7.98 -10.22 8.46
N LYS A 183 -8.15 -11.17 9.40
CA LYS A 183 -9.22 -11.12 10.39
C LYS A 183 -9.17 -9.80 11.17
N GLY A 184 -10.29 -9.09 11.18
CA GLY A 184 -10.43 -7.80 11.88
C GLY A 184 -10.15 -6.56 11.02
N LEU A 185 -9.75 -6.72 9.74
CA LEU A 185 -9.73 -5.59 8.82
C LEU A 185 -11.17 -5.11 8.53
N PRO A 186 -11.44 -3.79 8.55
CA PRO A 186 -12.75 -3.24 8.25
C PRO A 186 -12.98 -3.24 6.73
N LEU A 187 -13.20 -4.43 6.17
CA LEU A 187 -13.48 -4.61 4.75
C LEU A 187 -14.97 -4.45 4.52
N ALA A 188 -15.31 -3.54 3.61
CA ALA A 188 -16.65 -3.34 3.11
C ALA A 188 -16.63 -3.54 1.59
N ALA A 189 -17.76 -3.97 1.05
CA ALA A 189 -17.93 -4.07 -0.38
C ALA A 189 -19.26 -3.50 -0.83
N ASP A 190 -19.25 -2.90 -2.01
CA ASP A 190 -20.40 -2.33 -2.68
C ASP A 190 -20.41 -2.80 -4.14
N GLY A 191 -21.58 -2.80 -4.76
CA GLY A 191 -21.75 -3.30 -6.12
C GLY A 191 -23.06 -2.88 -6.75
N TYR A 192 -23.09 -2.90 -8.08
CA TYR A 192 -24.27 -2.54 -8.86
C TYR A 192 -24.35 -3.38 -10.14
N GLU A 193 -25.55 -3.43 -10.73
CA GLU A 193 -25.79 -4.05 -12.03
C GLU A 193 -25.79 -2.98 -13.12
N CYS A 194 -25.17 -3.28 -14.26
CA CYS A 194 -25.23 -2.43 -15.44
C CYS A 194 -25.17 -3.27 -16.71
N ALA A 195 -25.81 -2.77 -17.78
CA ALA A 195 -25.79 -3.41 -19.10
C ALA A 195 -24.45 -3.22 -19.84
N PHE A 196 -23.65 -2.24 -19.43
CA PHE A 196 -22.33 -1.96 -19.97
C PHE A 196 -21.46 -1.32 -18.88
N TYR A 197 -20.16 -1.61 -18.90
CA TYR A 197 -19.21 -1.07 -17.95
C TYR A 197 -19.22 0.46 -17.94
N ARG A 198 -19.31 1.04 -16.75
CA ARG A 198 -19.19 2.49 -16.53
C ARG A 198 -17.97 2.74 -15.67
N LYS A 199 -17.11 3.64 -16.15
CA LYS A 199 -15.97 4.11 -15.37
C LYS A 199 -16.46 5.22 -14.45
N ASP A 200 -16.60 4.88 -13.18
CA ASP A 200 -16.72 5.86 -12.09
C ASP A 200 -15.33 6.49 -11.80
#